data_AF-A0A164JNZ4-F1
#
_entry.id   AF-A0A164JNZ4-F1
#
_cell.length_a   1.000
_cell.length_b   1.000
_cell.length_c   1.000
_cell.angle_alpha   90.00
_cell.angle_beta   90.00
_cell.angle_gamma   90.00
#
_symmetry.space_group_name_H-M   'P 1'
#
loop_
_entity.id
_entity.type
_entity.pdbx_description
1 polymer ?
#
loop_
_entity_poly.entity_id
_entity_poly.type
_entity_poly.pdbx_seq_one_letter_code
_entity_poly.pdbx_strand_id
1 'polypeptide(L)'
;MLKGFKDFLLRGNVIDLAVAVVMGTAFVAIVTAFTDGIVNPLLAIFGGTNDLGLGFRIVADKPATYVAVGPIITAAINFVIIAAILYLALVLPATKLRNRRVRDDAARTDTDLLREIRDLLAEGRESAGGRHES
;
A
#
# COMPACT_ATOMS: atom_id res chain seq x y z
N MET A 1 2.63 7.18 -36.28
CA MET A 1 3.12 7.30 -34.88
C MET A 1 1.99 7.33 -33.86
N LEU A 2 0.96 8.17 -34.01
CA LEU A 2 -0.21 8.19 -33.09
C LEU A 2 -0.92 6.82 -32.93
N LYS A 3 -1.02 6.02 -33.99
CA LYS A 3 -1.64 4.69 -33.95
C LYS A 3 -0.85 3.70 -33.07
N GLY A 4 0.47 3.65 -33.25
CA GLY A 4 1.36 2.82 -32.43
C GLY A 4 1.48 3.29 -30.98
N PHE A 5 1.34 4.59 -30.72
CA PHE A 5 1.25 5.14 -29.36
C PHE A 5 -0.07 4.73 -28.67
N LYS A 6 -1.20 4.78 -29.39
CA LYS A 6 -2.49 4.29 -28.89
C LYS A 6 -2.42 2.78 -28.57
N ASP A 7 -1.82 1.98 -29.45
CA ASP A 7 -1.68 0.53 -29.24
C ASP A 7 -0.72 0.18 -28.09
N PHE A 8 0.24 1.06 -27.79
CA PHE A 8 1.10 0.95 -26.61
C PHE A 8 0.33 1.27 -25.32
N LEU A 9 -0.46 2.34 -25.31
CA LEU A 9 -1.30 2.70 -24.16
C LEU A 9 -2.39 1.66 -23.89
N LEU A 10 -3.05 1.15 -24.92
CA LEU A 10 -4.09 0.13 -24.81
C LEU A 10 -3.56 -1.22 -24.30
N ARG A 11 -2.25 -1.36 -24.12
CA ARG A 11 -1.64 -2.47 -23.38
C ARG A 11 -1.99 -2.25 -21.89
N GLY A 12 -3.09 -2.86 -21.44
CA GLY A 12 -3.75 -2.59 -20.14
C GLY A 12 -2.82 -2.43 -18.92
N ASN A 13 -1.74 -3.21 -18.86
CA ASN A 13 -0.72 -3.10 -17.81
C ASN A 13 -0.09 -1.69 -17.67
N VAL A 14 0.03 -0.91 -18.74
CA VAL A 14 0.62 0.44 -18.71
C VAL A 14 -0.37 1.47 -18.19
N ILE A 15 -1.64 1.38 -18.61
CA ILE A 15 -2.70 2.28 -18.12
C ILE A 15 -2.93 2.08 -16.63
N ASP A 16 -3.04 0.83 -16.18
CA ASP A 16 -3.28 0.53 -14.77
C ASP A 16 -2.13 1.02 -13.88
N LEU A 17 -0.88 0.84 -14.34
CA LEU A 17 0.30 1.35 -13.66
C LEU A 17 0.32 2.88 -13.63
N ALA A 18 -0.01 3.54 -14.76
CA ALA A 18 -0.06 5.00 -14.82
C ALA A 18 -1.12 5.57 -13.87
N VAL A 19 -2.31 4.97 -13.83
CA VAL A 19 -3.39 5.37 -12.91
C VAL A 19 -2.95 5.16 -11.46
N ALA A 20 -2.34 4.01 -11.15
CA ALA A 20 -1.85 3.73 -9.79
C ALA A 20 -0.84 4.78 -9.31
N VAL A 21 0.11 5.18 -10.16
CA VAL A 21 1.12 6.20 -9.82
C VAL A 21 0.46 7.57 -9.59
N VAL A 22 -0.41 8.02 -10.49
CA VAL A 22 -1.09 9.32 -10.37
C VAL A 22 -1.98 9.39 -9.13
N MET A 23 -2.74 8.32 -8.86
CA MET A 23 -3.58 8.26 -7.67
C MET A 23 -2.74 8.20 -6.39
N GLY A 24 -1.61 7.48 -6.41
CA GLY A 24 -0.68 7.41 -5.29
C GLY A 24 -0.09 8.76 -4.93
N THR A 25 0.40 9.52 -5.93
CA THR A 25 0.99 10.85 -5.70
C THR A 25 -0.05 11.87 -5.24
N ALA A 26 -1.25 11.84 -5.82
CA ALA A 26 -2.34 12.72 -5.41
C ALA A 26 -2.75 12.46 -3.95
N PHE A 27 -2.83 11.19 -3.54
CA PHE A 27 -3.17 10.85 -2.16
C PHE A 27 -2.08 11.29 -1.17
N VAL A 28 -0.80 11.06 -1.48
CA VAL A 28 0.31 11.54 -0.66
C VAL A 28 0.25 13.06 -0.51
N ALA A 29 -0.04 13.81 -1.58
CA ALA A 29 -0.17 15.27 -1.51
C ALA A 29 -1.27 15.74 -0.55
N ILE A 30 -2.42 15.04 -0.51
CA ILE A 30 -3.51 15.34 0.44
C ILE A 30 -3.04 15.12 1.89
N VAL A 31 -2.39 13.99 2.17
CA VAL A 31 -1.92 13.67 3.52
C VAL A 31 -0.80 14.62 3.96
N THR A 32 0.10 14.98 3.05
CA THR A 32 1.13 16.00 3.30
C THR A 32 0.50 17.35 3.62
N ALA A 33 -0.47 17.81 2.81
CA ALA A 33 -1.17 19.07 3.07
C ALA A 33 -1.90 19.08 4.43
N PHE A 34 -2.49 17.95 4.82
CA PHE A 34 -3.09 17.79 6.16
C PHE A 34 -2.03 17.88 7.27
N THR A 35 -0.90 17.19 7.09
CA THR A 35 0.19 17.18 8.07
C THR A 35 0.79 18.58 8.21
N ASP A 36 1.06 19.25 7.10
CA ASP A 36 1.62 20.59 7.10
C ASP A 36 0.64 21.65 7.64
N GLY A 37 -0.66 21.49 7.36
CA GLY A 37 -1.69 22.44 7.79
C GLY A 37 -2.14 22.28 9.23
N ILE A 38 -2.07 21.08 9.81
CA ILE A 38 -2.63 20.78 11.15
C ILE A 38 -1.56 20.25 12.09
N VAL A 39 -0.78 19.26 11.66
CA VAL A 39 0.20 18.61 12.52
C VAL A 39 1.40 19.51 12.79
N ASN A 40 1.98 20.13 11.76
CA ASN A 40 3.16 21.00 11.93
C ASN A 40 2.89 22.18 12.89
N PRO A 41 1.76 22.92 12.78
CA PRO A 41 1.45 23.97 13.74
C PRO A 41 1.28 23.45 15.17
N LEU A 42 0.67 22.27 15.35
CA LEU A 42 0.53 21.66 16.68
C LEU A 42 1.88 21.25 17.27
N LEU A 43 2.80 20.71 16.45
CA LEU A 43 4.17 20.40 16.87
C LEU A 43 4.98 21.67 17.17
N ALA A 44 4.75 22.75 16.42
CA ALA A 44 5.40 24.04 16.64
C ALA A 44 4.97 24.73 17.96
N ILE A 45 3.84 24.34 18.55
CA ILE A 45 3.48 24.79 19.92
C ILE A 45 4.46 24.21 20.96
N PHE A 46 4.94 22.99 20.74
CA PHE A 46 5.89 22.33 21.63
C PHE A 46 7.35 22.69 21.33
N GLY A 47 7.63 23.31 20.17
CA GLY A 47 8.97 23.72 19.76
C GLY A 47 8.93 25.04 19.00
N GLY A 48 9.50 26.09 19.61
CA GLY A 48 9.55 27.43 19.03
C GLY A 48 10.13 27.48 17.60
N THR A 49 9.75 28.53 16.89
CA THR A 49 10.00 28.82 15.46
C THR A 49 11.31 28.21 14.92
N ASN A 50 11.13 27.31 13.94
CA ASN A 50 12.13 26.57 13.14
C ASN A 50 12.65 25.25 13.73
N ASP A 51 11.72 24.41 14.18
CA ASP A 51 11.97 23.03 14.58
C ASP A 51 12.72 22.88 15.92
N LEU A 52 11.95 22.66 16.99
CA LEU A 52 12.38 22.21 18.33
C LEU A 52 13.52 23.02 19.01
N GLY A 53 14.09 24.05 18.39
CA GLY A 53 15.27 24.78 18.87
C GLY A 53 16.53 23.92 19.00
N LEU A 54 16.53 22.68 18.51
CA LEU A 54 17.61 21.72 18.68
C LEU A 54 18.57 21.85 17.50
N GLY A 55 19.69 22.55 17.70
CA GLY A 55 20.77 22.61 16.73
C GLY A 55 22.10 22.95 17.37
N PHE A 56 23.19 22.47 16.77
CA PHE A 56 24.54 22.72 17.25
C PHE A 56 25.43 23.20 16.10
N ARG A 57 26.39 24.08 16.42
CA ARG A 57 27.40 24.52 15.45
C ARG A 57 28.58 23.56 15.51
N ILE A 58 29.02 23.06 14.37
CA ILE A 58 30.24 22.24 14.30
C ILE A 58 31.49 23.12 14.45
N VAL A 59 31.44 24.37 13.97
CA VAL A 59 32.53 25.36 14.13
C VAL A 59 31.95 26.68 14.64
N ALA A 60 32.53 27.22 15.72
CA ALA A 60 31.96 28.34 16.48
C ALA A 60 31.73 29.64 15.65
N ASP A 61 32.53 29.88 14.61
CA ASP A 61 32.48 31.12 13.80
C ASP A 61 32.07 30.94 12.33
N LYS A 62 31.62 29.73 11.94
CA LYS A 62 31.10 29.49 10.59
C LYS A 62 29.58 29.29 10.65
N PRO A 63 28.76 30.29 10.28
CA PRO A 63 27.31 30.15 10.28
C PRO A 63 26.83 29.03 9.35
N ALA A 64 27.60 28.68 8.31
CA ALA A 64 27.34 27.55 7.42
C ALA A 64 27.49 26.16 8.08
N THR A 65 28.01 26.06 9.30
CA THR A 65 28.19 24.78 10.02
C THR A 65 27.12 24.51 11.09
N TYR A 66 26.00 25.23 11.02
CA TYR A 66 24.87 25.01 11.91
C TYR A 66 24.09 23.75 11.47
N VAL A 67 24.06 22.74 12.33
CA VAL A 67 23.25 21.54 12.14
C VAL A 67 21.93 21.75 12.87
N ALA A 68 20.86 21.88 12.10
CA ALA A 68 19.50 21.89 12.64
C ALA A 68 19.04 20.43 12.81
N VAL A 69 18.90 19.98 14.05
CA VAL A 69 18.41 18.63 14.41
C VAL A 69 16.88 18.63 14.51
N GLY A 70 16.29 19.76 14.89
CA GLY A 70 14.86 19.93 14.90
C GLY A 70 14.13 19.46 13.63
N PRO A 71 14.51 19.95 12.42
CA PRO A 71 13.78 19.61 11.20
C PRO A 71 13.77 18.11 10.92
N ILE A 72 14.82 17.42 11.36
CA ILE A 72 14.93 15.96 11.23
C ILE A 72 13.89 15.26 12.11
N ILE A 73 13.72 15.72 13.35
CA ILE A 73 12.73 15.16 14.28
C ILE A 73 11.31 15.47 13.79
N THR A 74 11.03 16.70 13.36
CA THR A 74 9.75 17.08 12.77
C THR A 74 9.44 16.20 11.55
N ALA A 75 10.42 16.02 10.64
CA ALA A 75 10.26 15.15 9.48
C ALA A 75 10.02 13.68 9.85
N ALA A 76 10.67 13.17 10.90
CA ALA A 76 10.46 11.82 11.39
C ALA A 76 9.05 11.62 11.96
N ILE A 77 8.56 12.58 12.75
CA ILE A 77 7.18 12.57 13.28
C ILE A 77 6.17 12.61 12.13
N ASN A 78 6.37 13.51 11.17
CA ASN A 78 5.51 13.63 10.00
C ASN A 78 5.49 12.34 9.17
N PHE A 79 6.64 11.70 8.97
CA PHE A 79 6.72 10.42 8.29
C PHE A 79 5.88 9.34 8.99
N VAL A 80 5.99 9.23 10.32
CA VAL A 80 5.19 8.27 11.10
C VAL A 80 3.69 8.56 10.99
N ILE A 81 3.29 9.83 11.02
CA ILE A 81 1.87 10.22 10.90
C ILE A 81 1.33 9.91 9.50
N ILE A 82 2.06 10.26 8.44
CA ILE A 82 1.68 9.94 7.06
C ILE A 82 1.55 8.42 6.88
N ALA A 83 2.52 7.65 7.39
CA ALA A 83 2.49 6.19 7.35
C ALA A 83 1.29 5.62 8.12
N ALA A 84 0.96 6.18 9.29
CA ALA A 84 -0.19 5.78 10.09
C ALA A 84 -1.52 6.05 9.35
N ILE A 85 -1.66 7.23 8.74
CA ILE A 85 -2.84 7.60 7.95
C ILE A 85 -2.98 6.65 6.75
N LEU A 86 -1.91 6.40 6.00
CA LEU A 86 -1.90 5.47 4.87
C LEU A 86 -2.26 4.05 5.29
N TYR A 87 -1.69 3.56 6.39
CA TYR A 87 -1.98 2.23 6.91
C TYR A 87 -3.45 2.09 7.30
N LEU A 88 -4.00 3.09 8.01
CA LEU A 88 -5.39 3.06 8.45
C LEU A 88 -6.37 3.23 7.27
N ALA A 89 -6.05 4.08 6.29
CA ALA A 89 -6.92 4.37 5.15
C ALA A 89 -6.88 3.30 4.05
N LEU A 90 -5.73 2.65 3.82
CA LEU A 90 -5.56 1.68 2.74
C LEU A 90 -5.44 0.25 3.25
N VAL A 91 -4.53 0.00 4.20
CA VAL A 91 -4.20 -1.37 4.63
C VAL A 91 -5.28 -1.96 5.53
N LEU A 92 -5.79 -1.21 6.51
CA LEU A 92 -6.83 -1.69 7.42
C LEU A 92 -8.14 -2.07 6.70
N PRO A 93 -8.73 -1.25 5.80
CA PRO A 93 -9.91 -1.67 5.06
C PRO A 93 -9.60 -2.78 4.07
N ALA A 94 -8.44 -2.75 3.38
CA ALA A 94 -8.07 -3.81 2.44
C ALA A 94 -7.92 -5.17 3.16
N THR A 95 -7.28 -5.20 4.33
CA THR A 95 -7.15 -6.41 5.16
C THR A 95 -8.49 -6.85 5.74
N LYS A 96 -9.32 -5.93 6.22
CA LYS A 96 -10.67 -6.25 6.72
C LYS A 96 -11.58 -6.79 5.62
N LEU A 97 -11.51 -6.23 4.41
CA LEU A 97 -12.30 -6.68 3.27
C LEU A 97 -11.77 -8.01 2.73
N ARG A 98 -10.45 -8.21 2.67
CA ARG A 98 -9.85 -9.50 2.33
C ARG A 98 -10.21 -10.58 3.34
N ASN A 99 -10.24 -10.28 4.63
CA ASN A 99 -10.66 -11.25 5.66
C ASN A 99 -12.16 -11.58 5.60
N ARG A 100 -12.98 -10.66 5.08
CA ARG A 100 -14.40 -10.94 4.77
C ARG A 100 -14.55 -11.73 3.47
N ARG A 101 -13.77 -11.42 2.44
CA ARG A 101 -13.78 -12.15 1.16
C ARG A 101 -13.15 -13.53 1.26
N VAL A 102 -12.13 -13.77 2.08
CA VAL A 102 -11.64 -15.15 2.36
C VAL A 102 -12.73 -16.04 2.97
N ARG A 103 -13.79 -15.43 3.53
CA ARG A 103 -14.96 -16.15 4.06
C ARG A 103 -16.07 -16.37 3.02
N ASP A 104 -16.07 -15.62 1.91
CA ASP A 104 -17.03 -15.72 0.80
C ASP A 104 -16.42 -16.33 -0.49
N ASP A 105 -15.16 -16.04 -0.82
CA ASP A 105 -14.31 -16.65 -1.87
C ASP A 105 -13.77 -18.03 -1.46
N ALA A 106 -14.14 -18.52 -0.28
CA ALA A 106 -14.23 -19.96 -0.02
C ALA A 106 -15.41 -20.60 -0.80
N ALA A 107 -16.08 -19.85 -1.68
CA ALA A 107 -16.82 -20.39 -2.81
C ALA A 107 -15.83 -21.07 -3.78
N ARG A 108 -15.45 -22.30 -3.44
CA ARG A 108 -14.70 -23.30 -4.22
C ARG A 108 -13.59 -22.72 -5.09
N THR A 109 -12.36 -22.76 -4.58
CA THR A 109 -11.19 -22.49 -5.42
C THR A 109 -11.14 -23.51 -6.58
N ASP A 110 -10.52 -23.15 -7.71
CA ASP A 110 -10.31 -24.10 -8.82
C ASP A 110 -9.63 -25.40 -8.35
N THR A 111 -8.81 -25.30 -7.30
CA THR A 111 -8.17 -26.47 -6.67
C THR A 111 -9.18 -27.35 -5.92
N ASP A 112 -10.19 -26.76 -5.30
CA ASP A 112 -11.30 -27.49 -4.66
C ASP A 112 -12.19 -28.17 -5.70
N LEU A 113 -12.48 -27.48 -6.82
CA LEU A 113 -13.22 -28.07 -7.95
C LEU A 113 -12.45 -29.23 -8.58
N LEU A 114 -11.14 -29.10 -8.76
CA LEU A 114 -10.29 -30.17 -9.29
C LEU A 114 -10.19 -31.36 -8.34
N ARG A 115 -10.22 -31.13 -7.02
CA ARG A 115 -10.31 -32.22 -6.02
C ARG A 115 -11.65 -32.95 -6.13
N GLU A 116 -12.75 -32.21 -6.20
CA GLU A 116 -14.10 -32.79 -6.33
C GLU A 116 -14.21 -33.59 -7.64
N ILE A 117 -13.70 -33.08 -8.77
CA ILE A 117 -13.64 -33.80 -10.05
C ILE A 117 -12.78 -35.06 -9.94
N ARG A 118 -11.61 -35.00 -9.29
CA ARG A 118 -10.74 -36.17 -9.09
C ARG A 118 -11.46 -37.25 -8.28
N ASP A 119 -12.14 -36.85 -7.21
CA ASP A 119 -12.82 -37.77 -6.30
C ASP A 119 -14.01 -38.44 -7.01
N LEU A 120 -14.80 -37.67 -7.78
CA LEU A 120 -15.87 -38.20 -8.64
C LEU A 120 -15.34 -39.16 -9.73
N LEU A 121 -14.17 -38.88 -10.31
CA LEU A 121 -13.53 -39.76 -11.30
C LEU A 121 -12.98 -41.04 -10.67
N ALA A 122 -12.47 -40.98 -9.44
CA ALA A 122 -12.00 -42.15 -8.71
C ALA A 122 -13.17 -43.10 -8.37
N GLU A 123 -14.28 -42.54 -7.87
CA GLU A 123 -15.51 -43.28 -7.52
C GLU A 123 -16.19 -43.90 -8.75
N GLY A 124 -16.21 -43.18 -9.88
CA GLY A 124 -16.69 -43.70 -11.17
C GLY A 124 -15.82 -44.83 -11.73
N ARG A 125 -14.52 -44.83 -11.44
CA ARG A 125 -13.58 -45.86 -11.89
C ARG A 125 -13.71 -47.16 -11.07
N GLU A 126 -13.95 -47.06 -9.76
CA GLU A 126 -14.31 -48.22 -8.93
C GLU A 126 -15.64 -48.84 -9.37
N SER A 127 -16.63 -48.01 -9.71
CA SER A 127 -17.95 -48.46 -10.19
C SER A 127 -17.91 -49.15 -11.57
N ALA A 128 -16.92 -48.83 -12.41
CA ALA A 128 -16.72 -49.43 -13.73
C ALA A 128 -15.86 -50.71 -13.68
N GLY A 129 -14.91 -50.81 -12.74
CA GLY A 129 -14.06 -51.99 -12.55
C GLY A 129 -14.81 -53.22 -12.05
N GLY A 130 -15.86 -53.05 -11.25
CA GLY A 130 -16.65 -54.16 -10.68
C GLY A 130 -17.63 -54.86 -11.64
N ARG A 131 -17.84 -54.35 -12.88
CA ARG A 131 -18.79 -54.97 -13.83
C ARG A 131 -18.18 -55.96 -14.82
N HIS A 132 -16.87 -56.17 -14.77
CA HIS A 132 -16.17 -57.06 -15.70
C HIS A 132 -15.72 -58.41 -15.09
N GLU A 133 -16.05 -58.68 -13.83
CA GLU A 133 -15.64 -59.91 -13.12
C GLU A 133 -16.80 -60.90 -12.85
N SER A 134 -17.83 -60.98 -13.70
CA SER A 134 -18.90 -61.98 -13.59
C SER A 134 -19.19 -62.68 -14.91
#